data_AF-A0A959L4B5-F1
#
_entry.id   AF-A0A959L4B5-F1
#
_cell.length_a   1.000
_cell.length_b   1.000
_cell.length_c   1.000
_cell.angle_alpha   90.00
_cell.angle_beta   90.00
_cell.angle_gamma   90.00
#
_symmetry.space_group_name_H-M   'P 1'
#
loop_
_entity.id
_entity.type
_entity.pdbx_description
1 polymer ?
#
loop_
_entity_poly.entity_id
_entity_poly.type
_entity_poly.pdbx_seq_one_letter_code
_entity_poly.pdbx_strand_id
1 'polypeptide(L)' 'MSVNRDIKRITVHTLQSMKENGERISMLTAYDFSMARILDEAGIDVLLVGDSASNVMAGH' A
#
# COMPACT_ATOMS: atom_id res chain seq x y z
N MET A 1 14.08 -24.23 6.83
CA MET A 1 13.56 -23.40 5.72
C MET A 1 13.73 -21.94 6.14
N SER A 2 14.62 -21.20 5.48
CA SER A 2 14.78 -19.77 5.75
C SER A 2 13.49 -19.05 5.38
N VAL A 3 12.82 -18.44 6.35
CA VAL A 3 11.65 -17.60 6.15
C VAL A 3 12.13 -16.22 5.71
N ASN A 4 12.84 -16.14 4.58
CA ASN A 4 13.18 -14.85 4.02
C ASN A 4 11.93 -14.38 3.26
N ARG A 5 11.10 -13.59 3.93
CA ARG A 5 10.00 -12.89 3.25
C ARG A 5 10.68 -11.87 2.36
N ASP A 6 10.51 -11.98 1.04
CA ASP A 6 10.89 -10.91 0.11
C ASP A 6 9.97 -9.72 0.38
N ILE A 7 10.37 -8.88 1.34
CA ILE A 7 9.68 -7.64 1.65
C ILE A 7 9.98 -6.68 0.49
N LYS A 8 9.03 -6.54 -0.44
CA LYS A 8 9.09 -5.58 -1.54
C LYS A 8 9.02 -4.17 -0.94
N ARG A 9 10.18 -3.58 -0.66
CA ARG A 9 10.25 -2.21 -0.12
C ARG A 9 9.97 -1.20 -1.23
N ILE A 10 8.75 -0.65 -1.23
CA ILE A 10 8.37 0.44 -2.13
C ILE A 10 8.94 1.76 -1.60
N THR A 11 9.69 2.47 -2.44
CA THR A 11 10.24 3.80 -2.17
C THR A 11 9.79 4.79 -3.23
N VAL A 12 9.99 6.09 -2.99
CA VAL A 12 9.69 7.13 -3.99
C VAL A 12 10.42 6.87 -5.32
N HIS A 13 11.68 6.43 -5.26
CA HIS A 13 12.43 6.04 -6.45
C HIS A 13 11.78 4.85 -7.17
N THR A 14 11.32 3.83 -6.42
CA THR A 14 10.63 2.67 -7.00
C THR A 14 9.38 3.11 -7.77
N LEU A 15 8.57 3.99 -7.18
CA LEU A 15 7.36 4.52 -7.81
C LEU A 15 7.68 5.35 -9.08
N GLN A 16 8.76 6.12 -9.06
CA GLN A 16 9.20 6.87 -10.21
C GLN A 16 9.62 5.94 -11.36
N SER A 17 10.40 4.90 -11.06
CA SER A 17 10.79 3.89 -12.05
C SER A 17 9.59 3.11 -12.60
N MET A 18 8.62 2.75 -11.75
CA MET A 18 7.37 2.10 -12.20
C MET A 18 6.62 2.97 -13.20
N LYS A 19 6.52 4.29 -12.92
CA LYS A 19 5.90 5.25 -13.85
C LYS A 19 6.67 5.35 -15.17
N GLU A 20 8.00 5.43 -15.13
CA GLU A 20 8.85 5.50 -16.34
C GLU A 20 8.73 4.22 -17.19
N ASN A 21 8.58 3.06 -16.56
CA ASN A 21 8.38 1.77 -17.22
C ASN A 21 6.94 1.54 -17.69
N GLY A 22 6.00 2.44 -17.40
CA GLY A 22 4.58 2.27 -17.72
C GLY A 22 3.87 1.21 -16.87
N GLU A 23 4.47 0.79 -15.75
CA GLU A 23 3.86 -0.10 -14.79
C GLU A 23 2.78 0.64 -13.99
N ARG A 24 1.59 0.04 -13.87
CA ARG A 24 0.49 0.63 -13.09
C ARG A 24 0.79 0.48 -11.60
N ILE A 25 0.64 1.58 -10.86
CA ILE A 25 0.82 1.64 -9.41
C ILE A 25 -0.55 1.44 -8.75
N SER A 26 -0.65 0.47 -7.85
CA SER A 26 -1.85 0.25 -7.04
C SER A 26 -1.78 1.01 -5.71
N MET A 27 -2.86 1.71 -5.36
CA MET A 27 -2.95 2.47 -4.10
C MET A 27 -4.32 2.23 -3.46
N LEU A 28 -4.31 1.90 -2.16
CA LEU A 28 -5.53 1.78 -1.34
C LEU A 28 -5.37 2.54 -0.04
N THR A 29 -6.49 3.00 0.51
CA THR A 29 -6.50 3.57 1.85
C THR A 29 -6.36 2.45 2.88
N ALA A 30 -5.66 2.71 3.98
CA ALA A 30 -5.56 1.80 5.11
C ALA A 30 -5.71 2.57 6.41
N TYR A 31 -6.55 2.08 7.32
CA TYR A 31 -6.91 2.81 8.54
C TYR A 31 -6.45 2.12 9.83
N ASP A 32 -6.12 0.82 9.77
CA ASP A 32 -5.61 0.07 10.92
C ASP A 32 -4.52 -0.93 10.52
N PHE A 33 -3.85 -1.48 11.55
CA PHE A 33 -2.74 -2.41 11.40
C PHE A 33 -3.14 -3.73 10.71
N SER A 34 -4.33 -4.26 11.02
CA SER A 34 -4.80 -5.53 10.47
C SER A 34 -5.04 -5.40 8.97
N MET A 35 -5.68 -4.31 8.56
CA MET A 35 -5.93 -3.93 7.18
C MET A 35 -4.63 -3.66 6.43
N ALA A 36 -3.68 -2.92 7.02
CA ALA A 36 -2.37 -2.69 6.43
C ALA A 36 -1.63 -4.00 6.16
N ARG A 37 -1.69 -4.97 7.07
CA ARG A 37 -1.08 -6.29 6.88
C ARG A 37 -1.71 -7.10 5.76
N ILE A 38 -3.04 -7.11 5.66
CA ILE A 38 -3.75 -7.82 4.60
C ILE A 38 -3.42 -7.20 3.24
N LEU A 39 -3.37 -5.87 3.14
CA LEU A 39 -3.08 -5.17 1.89
C LEU A 39 -1.61 -5.30 1.46
N ASP A 40 -0.67 -5.35 2.42
CA ASP A 40 0.74 -5.66 2.16
C ASP A 40 0.90 -7.09 1.62
N GLU A 41 0.21 -8.07 2.23
CA GLU A 41 0.19 -9.47 1.74
C GLU A 41 -0.51 -9.61 0.38
N ALA A 42 -1.46 -8.74 0.05
CA ALA A 42 -2.12 -8.67 -1.26
C ALA A 42 -1.26 -8.01 -2.34
N GLY A 43 -0.11 -7.44 -1.99
CA GLY A 43 0.83 -6.84 -2.95
C GLY A 43 0.47 -5.42 -3.39
N ILE A 44 -0.26 -4.66 -2.58
CA ILE A 44 -0.55 -3.25 -2.84
C ILE A 44 0.74 -2.42 -2.77
N ASP A 45 0.99 -1.58 -3.77
CA ASP A 45 2.24 -0.81 -3.84
C ASP A 45 2.27 0.36 -2.85
N VAL A 46 1.12 1.01 -2.60
CA VAL A 46 1.04 2.16 -1.68
C VAL A 46 -0.20 2.09 -0.79
N LEU A 47 0.01 2.25 0.51
CA LEU A 47 -1.06 2.43 1.51
C LEU A 47 -1.19 3.91 1.89
N LEU A 48 -2.38 4.48 1.68
CA LEU A 48 -2.69 5.87 2.03
C LEU A 48 -3.45 5.93 3.35
N VAL A 49 -2.83 6.50 4.38
CA VAL A 49 -3.54 6.88 5.62
C VAL A 49 -4.11 8.27 5.42
N GLY A 50 -5.29 8.35 4.79
CA GLY A 50 -5.97 9.60 4.45
C GLY A 50 -6.95 10.08 5.52
N ASP A 51 -7.31 11.36 5.45
CA ASP A 51 -8.40 12.00 6.20
C ASP A 51 -9.79 11.46 5.82
N SER A 52 -9.89 10.68 4.74
CA SER A 52 -11.08 9.92 4.34
C SER A 52 -11.57 8.90 5.38
N ALA A 53 -10.79 8.63 6.43
CA ALA A 53 -11.27 7.96 7.64
C ALA A 53 -12.51 8.67 8.21
N SER A 54 -12.62 10.01 8.07
CA SER A 54 -13.79 10.77 8.51
C SER A 54 -15.07 10.43 7.72
N ASN A 55 -14.98 10.09 6.43
CA ASN A 55 -16.18 9.72 5.66
C ASN A 55 -16.60 8.26 5.89
N VAL A 56 -15.63 7.33 5.98
CA VAL A 56 -15.92 5.89 6.07
C VAL A 56 -16.18 5.44 7.52
N MET A 57 -15.55 6.09 8.51
CA MET A 57 -15.64 5.71 9.93
C MET A 57 -16.64 6.55 10.73
N ALA A 58 -17.00 7.76 10.27
CA ALA A 58 -18.00 8.63 10.93
C ALA A 58 -19.36 8.72 10.20
N GLY A 59 -19.53 8.06 9.04
CA GLY A 59 -20.85 7.87 8.41
C GLY A 59 -21.49 9.14 7.83
N HIS A 60 -20.78 9.82 6.92
CA HIS A 60 -21.37 10.83 6.02
C HIS A 60 -21.14 10.45 4.55
#